data_AF-A0A1A8QKF9-F1
#
_entry.id   AF-A0A1A8QKF9-F1
#
_cell.length_a   1.000
_cell.length_b   1.000
_cell.length_c   1.000
_cell.angle_alpha   90.00
_cell.angle_beta   90.00
_cell.angle_gamma   90.00
#
_symmetry.space_group_name_H-M   'P 1'
#
loop_
_entity.id
_entity.type
_entity.pdbx_description
1 polymer ?
#
loop_
_entity_poly.entity_id
_entity_poly.type
_entity_poly.pdbx_seq_one_letter_code
_entity_poly.pdbx_strand_id
1 'polypeptide(L)'
;MAFIRTQERTKERFSLLLLDLEEYYFEQHTAYHVTSDPKQRRTRGSLKVCSRSIIFDPEDLGEPILKIPLRDCQKIKFEETEKNPFIKPKPPVISVSCKQVIFIKESNIIAPYQNERGPKTLNFELESWSKTEDVVQTFLQLHRASCLEKLGDQTAMIAANLQSRLARTSFDKNCFQSVVEKPHMECSAEMVLPLVCNPGHVCVTDQSLYFQPLNGYPEHVIQIKLHRIRRIYKRRHGLKPLGLEVFCTENDFCSDIYLKFYLPTDRDDIYYYIASFLENHVTEHTAESYMLQWQRGHLSNYQYLLHLNNLADRSCNDLSQYPVFPWVVSDYTSSQLDLANAATFRDLSKPVGALNKERLDGLLARYRGMPEPRFMYGSHYSSPGYILFYLVRVAPEHMLCLQNGRYDHADRMFNSIGDTWKNCLEGATDFKELIPEFYGNDSSFLENSMKLDLGKRQNGALVGDVLLPPWASDARDFLQKHKEALESPFVSEHLNEWIDLVFGFKQRGSEAVAAQNVFHPLTYEGGVDCDSIKDTDQRIAMLTQILEFGQTPKQLFTSPH
;
A
#
# COMPACT_ATOMS: atom_id res chain seq x y z
N MET A 1 -8.94 -11.74 -0.75
CA MET A 1 -8.88 -10.29 -0.40
C MET A 1 -8.44 -9.42 -1.56
N ALA A 2 -8.72 -8.13 -1.44
CA ALA A 2 -8.77 -7.19 -2.55
C ALA A 2 -7.45 -6.97 -3.32
N PHE A 3 -6.37 -6.67 -2.61
CA PHE A 3 -5.07 -6.43 -3.23
C PHE A 3 -4.23 -7.71 -3.44
N ILE A 4 -4.75 -8.88 -3.05
CA ILE A 4 -4.15 -10.18 -3.40
C ILE A 4 -4.38 -10.49 -4.88
N ARG A 5 -5.43 -9.94 -5.52
CA ARG A 5 -5.62 -10.08 -6.98
C ARG A 5 -4.45 -9.52 -7.80
N THR A 6 -3.70 -8.57 -7.26
CA THR A 6 -2.50 -8.03 -7.92
C THR A 6 -1.36 -9.05 -8.02
N GLN A 7 -1.27 -10.02 -7.10
CA GLN A 7 -0.34 -11.16 -7.23
C GLN A 7 -0.68 -12.04 -8.44
N GLU A 8 -1.94 -12.09 -8.87
CA GLU A 8 -2.33 -12.84 -10.07
C GLU A 8 -1.75 -12.26 -11.37
N ARG A 9 -1.37 -10.97 -11.38
CA ARG A 9 -0.78 -10.28 -12.54
C ARG A 9 0.73 -10.52 -12.70
N THR A 10 1.40 -11.13 -11.71
CA THR A 10 2.87 -11.31 -11.73
C THR A 10 3.25 -12.77 -11.59
N LYS A 11 3.86 -13.35 -12.63
CA LYS A 11 4.51 -14.67 -12.56
C LYS A 11 5.95 -14.60 -12.03
N GLU A 12 6.46 -13.39 -11.78
CA GLU A 12 7.84 -13.16 -11.37
C GLU A 12 8.01 -13.21 -9.85
N ARG A 13 9.19 -13.65 -9.42
CA ARG A 13 9.59 -13.71 -8.00
C ARG A 13 9.87 -12.31 -7.44
N PHE A 14 10.44 -11.43 -8.26
CA PHE A 14 10.62 -10.02 -7.94
C PHE A 14 9.28 -9.28 -7.81
N SER A 15 9.22 -8.36 -6.84
CA SER A 15 8.12 -7.43 -6.64
C SER A 15 8.64 -6.03 -6.36
N LEU A 16 7.87 -5.01 -6.74
CA LEU A 16 8.15 -3.61 -6.37
C LEU A 16 8.21 -3.41 -4.84
N LEU A 17 7.59 -4.31 -4.06
CA LEU A 17 7.69 -4.32 -2.59
C LEU A 17 9.12 -4.55 -2.06
N LEU A 18 10.04 -5.00 -2.90
CA LEU A 18 11.45 -5.16 -2.57
C LEU A 18 12.23 -3.83 -2.65
N LEU A 19 11.63 -2.79 -3.22
CA LEU A 19 12.20 -1.45 -3.31
C LEU A 19 12.04 -0.72 -1.97
N ASP A 20 12.95 0.20 -1.68
CA ASP A 20 12.82 1.10 -0.53
C ASP A 20 11.73 2.16 -0.80
N LEU A 21 11.23 2.83 0.24
CA LEU A 21 10.29 3.94 0.09
C LEU A 21 10.85 5.00 -0.87
N GLU A 22 10.08 5.47 -1.86
CA GLU A 22 10.54 6.40 -2.92
C GLU A 22 11.72 5.88 -3.78
N GLU A 23 11.94 4.58 -3.84
CA GLU A 23 12.80 3.95 -4.84
C GLU A 23 12.00 3.57 -6.10
N TYR A 24 12.61 3.75 -7.27
CA TYR A 24 12.01 3.44 -8.57
C TYR A 24 12.82 2.38 -9.30
N TYR A 25 12.13 1.41 -9.87
CA TYR A 25 12.70 0.42 -10.77
C TYR A 25 12.64 0.93 -12.21
N PHE A 26 13.80 1.15 -12.84
CA PHE A 26 13.88 1.79 -14.16
C PHE A 26 13.94 0.81 -15.32
N GLU A 27 14.81 -0.19 -15.24
CA GLU A 27 15.08 -1.12 -16.34
C GLU A 27 15.77 -2.39 -15.82
N GLN A 28 15.69 -3.47 -16.60
CA GLN A 28 16.40 -4.72 -16.33
C GLN A 28 17.21 -5.19 -17.52
N HIS A 29 18.26 -5.96 -17.20
CA HIS A 29 19.10 -6.64 -18.16
C HIS A 29 19.27 -8.09 -17.73
N THR A 30 19.18 -9.01 -18.68
CA THR A 30 19.58 -10.38 -18.40
C THR A 30 21.09 -10.45 -18.20
N ALA A 31 21.51 -11.08 -17.11
CA ALA A 31 22.89 -11.12 -16.69
C ALA A 31 23.24 -12.44 -16.00
N TYR A 32 24.54 -12.69 -15.86
CA TYR A 32 25.08 -13.81 -15.10
C TYR A 32 25.85 -13.27 -13.91
N HIS A 33 25.48 -13.73 -12.70
CA HIS A 33 26.30 -13.54 -11.51
C HIS A 33 27.42 -14.58 -11.49
N VAL A 34 28.67 -14.11 -11.44
CA VAL A 34 29.87 -14.94 -11.54
C VAL A 34 30.58 -14.98 -10.20
N THR A 35 30.67 -16.15 -9.58
CA THR A 35 31.39 -16.31 -8.31
C THR A 35 32.88 -16.53 -8.53
N SER A 36 33.69 -16.05 -7.58
CA SER A 36 35.14 -16.21 -7.54
C SER A 36 35.60 -17.62 -7.13
N ASP A 37 34.68 -18.58 -6.98
CA ASP A 37 34.96 -19.95 -6.55
C ASP A 37 35.75 -20.72 -7.64
N PRO A 38 36.70 -21.61 -7.29
CA PRO A 38 37.40 -22.48 -8.24
C PRO A 38 36.51 -23.27 -9.20
N LYS A 39 35.22 -23.48 -8.90
CA LYS A 39 34.25 -24.09 -9.84
C LYS A 39 33.56 -23.11 -10.80
N GLN A 40 33.81 -21.80 -10.70
CA GLN A 40 33.17 -20.71 -11.46
C GLN A 40 31.66 -20.93 -11.62
N ARG A 41 30.91 -20.84 -10.51
CA ARG A 41 29.45 -20.94 -10.58
C ARG A 41 28.92 -19.67 -11.27
N ARG A 42 28.28 -19.87 -12.41
CA ARG A 42 27.69 -18.83 -13.25
C ARG A 42 26.18 -18.96 -13.19
N THR A 43 25.52 -18.04 -12.50
CA THR A 43 24.07 -18.08 -12.28
C THR A 43 23.39 -17.05 -13.16
N ARG A 44 22.52 -17.48 -14.07
CA ARG A 44 21.72 -16.58 -14.91
C ARG A 44 20.60 -15.95 -14.10
N GLY A 45 20.27 -14.69 -14.39
CA GLY A 45 19.22 -13.95 -13.70
C GLY A 45 18.92 -12.61 -14.36
N SER A 46 18.02 -11.87 -13.73
CA SER A 46 17.66 -10.51 -14.10
C SER A 46 18.39 -9.52 -13.20
N LEU A 47 19.27 -8.69 -13.78
CA LEU A 47 19.89 -7.55 -13.12
C LEU A 47 19.02 -6.31 -13.30
N LYS A 48 18.41 -5.85 -12.22
CA LYS A 48 17.47 -4.73 -12.16
C LYS A 48 18.18 -3.46 -11.69
N VAL A 49 18.00 -2.39 -12.44
CA VAL A 49 18.54 -1.06 -12.17
C VAL A 49 17.47 -0.24 -11.46
N CYS A 50 17.68 0.00 -10.17
CA CYS A 50 16.75 0.77 -9.33
C CYS A 50 17.42 2.05 -8.83
N SER A 51 16.63 3.03 -8.42
CA SER A 51 17.15 4.36 -8.07
C SER A 51 17.99 4.40 -6.80
N ARG A 52 17.85 3.41 -5.90
CA ARG A 52 18.60 3.32 -4.63
C ARG A 52 19.34 2.00 -4.43
N SER A 53 19.08 0.99 -5.26
CA SER A 53 19.70 -0.32 -5.15
C SER A 53 19.95 -0.99 -6.51
N ILE A 54 20.87 -1.93 -6.51
CA ILE A 54 21.07 -2.90 -7.59
C ILE A 54 20.44 -4.21 -7.10
N ILE A 55 19.49 -4.75 -7.87
CA ILE A 55 18.82 -6.00 -7.51
C ILE A 55 19.15 -7.05 -8.55
N PHE A 56 19.62 -8.22 -8.13
CA PHE A 56 19.80 -9.38 -9.00
C PHE A 56 18.85 -10.48 -8.57
N ASP A 57 17.98 -10.90 -9.49
CA ASP A 57 16.98 -11.97 -9.30
C ASP A 57 17.40 -13.21 -10.12
N PRO A 58 17.99 -14.23 -9.48
CA PRO A 58 18.40 -15.46 -10.17
C PRO A 58 17.21 -16.23 -10.74
N GLU A 59 17.39 -16.87 -11.90
CA GLU A 59 16.38 -17.80 -12.45
C GLU A 59 16.29 -19.10 -11.63
N ASP A 60 17.36 -19.46 -10.94
CA ASP A 60 17.37 -20.56 -9.97
C ASP A 60 16.64 -20.14 -8.70
N LEU A 61 15.44 -20.70 -8.48
CA LEU A 61 14.61 -20.41 -7.31
C LEU A 61 15.27 -20.80 -5.98
N GLY A 62 16.24 -21.73 -6.01
CA GLY A 62 17.02 -22.08 -4.82
C GLY A 62 17.90 -20.94 -4.34
N GLU A 63 18.43 -20.13 -5.27
CA GLU A 63 19.34 -19.02 -4.96
C GLU A 63 18.55 -17.78 -4.50
N PRO A 64 19.04 -17.02 -3.51
CA PRO A 64 18.39 -15.79 -3.03
C PRO A 64 18.43 -14.65 -4.05
N ILE A 65 17.41 -13.78 -4.04
CA ILE A 65 17.50 -12.47 -4.67
C ILE A 65 18.54 -11.64 -3.90
N LEU A 66 19.43 -10.97 -4.63
CA LEU A 66 20.48 -10.13 -4.07
C LEU A 66 20.05 -8.66 -4.22
N LYS A 67 19.83 -7.95 -3.12
CA LYS A 67 19.64 -6.49 -3.10
C LYS A 67 20.91 -5.84 -2.54
N ILE A 68 21.50 -4.95 -3.34
CA ILE A 68 22.74 -4.22 -3.02
C ILE A 68 22.37 -2.73 -2.93
N PRO A 69 22.27 -2.16 -1.71
CA PRO A 69 22.01 -0.73 -1.56
C PRO A 69 23.15 0.10 -2.17
N LEU A 70 22.81 1.06 -3.05
CA LEU A 70 23.81 1.87 -3.74
C LEU A 70 24.63 2.70 -2.76
N ARG A 71 24.03 3.21 -1.68
CA ARG A 71 24.73 3.96 -0.63
C ARG A 71 25.85 3.15 0.06
N ASP A 72 25.74 1.83 0.02
CA ASP A 72 26.70 0.91 0.65
C ASP A 72 27.76 0.41 -0.35
N CYS A 73 27.67 0.81 -1.62
CA CYS A 73 28.70 0.57 -2.63
C CYS A 73 29.95 1.40 -2.32
N GLN A 74 31.11 0.76 -2.41
CA GLN A 74 32.42 1.40 -2.31
C GLN A 74 33.00 1.68 -3.69
N LYS A 75 32.74 0.78 -4.65
CA LYS A 75 33.25 0.89 -6.01
C LYS A 75 32.35 0.14 -6.98
N ILE A 76 32.05 0.76 -8.11
CA ILE A 76 31.36 0.15 -9.25
C ILE A 76 32.27 0.32 -10.45
N LYS A 77 32.64 -0.77 -11.13
CA LYS A 77 33.55 -0.73 -12.27
C LYS A 77 33.02 -1.49 -13.47
N PHE A 78 33.40 -0.98 -14.63
CA PHE A 78 33.46 -1.72 -15.87
C PHE A 78 34.85 -2.35 -15.97
N GLU A 79 34.93 -3.67 -16.04
CA GLU A 79 36.18 -4.42 -16.21
C GLU A 79 36.18 -5.10 -17.58
N GLU A 80 36.97 -4.55 -18.51
CA GLU A 80 37.33 -5.22 -19.75
C GLU A 80 38.41 -6.25 -19.47
N THR A 81 38.23 -7.44 -20.03
CA THR A 81 39.27 -8.47 -20.00
C THR A 81 40.26 -8.19 -21.14
N GLU A 82 41.56 -8.28 -20.84
CA GLU A 82 42.64 -7.94 -21.78
C GLU A 82 42.40 -8.54 -23.17
N LYS A 83 42.45 -7.69 -24.21
CA LYS A 83 42.38 -8.09 -25.62
C LYS A 83 43.68 -8.80 -26.01
N ASN A 84 43.82 -10.05 -25.60
CA ASN A 84 44.86 -10.92 -26.12
C ASN A 84 44.37 -11.51 -27.46
N PRO A 85 45.00 -11.19 -28.61
CA PRO A 85 44.55 -11.66 -29.93
C PRO A 85 44.61 -13.18 -30.11
N PHE A 86 45.22 -13.92 -29.17
CA PHE A 86 45.32 -15.38 -29.18
C PHE A 86 44.30 -16.08 -28.25
N ILE A 87 43.48 -15.33 -27.50
CA ILE A 87 42.49 -15.87 -26.56
C ILE A 87 41.09 -15.39 -26.96
N LYS A 88 40.07 -16.24 -26.84
CA LYS A 88 38.67 -15.84 -27.08
C LYS A 88 38.34 -14.61 -26.21
N PRO A 89 37.67 -13.58 -26.78
CA PRO A 89 37.27 -12.40 -26.01
C PRO A 89 36.38 -12.84 -24.85
N LYS A 90 36.77 -12.44 -23.65
CA LYS A 90 35.96 -12.64 -22.45
C LYS A 90 34.91 -11.53 -22.36
N PRO A 91 33.72 -11.82 -21.80
CA PRO A 91 32.69 -10.81 -21.60
C PRO A 91 33.18 -9.69 -20.69
N PRO A 92 32.79 -8.43 -20.93
CA PRO A 92 33.01 -7.36 -19.97
C PRO A 92 32.21 -7.62 -18.70
N VAL A 93 32.80 -7.27 -17.55
CA VAL A 93 32.24 -7.55 -16.23
C VAL A 93 31.87 -6.24 -15.52
N ILE A 94 30.68 -6.21 -14.92
CA ILE A 94 30.27 -5.19 -13.95
C ILE A 94 30.71 -5.68 -12.57
N SER A 95 31.71 -5.03 -11.98
CA SER A 95 32.20 -5.36 -10.64
C SER A 95 31.68 -4.36 -9.62
N VAL A 96 30.94 -4.85 -8.62
CA VAL A 96 30.33 -4.05 -7.55
C VAL A 96 30.93 -4.46 -6.21
N SER A 97 31.75 -3.59 -5.64
CA SER A 97 32.25 -3.72 -4.26
C SER A 97 31.35 -2.96 -3.31
N CYS A 98 30.86 -3.59 -2.24
CA CYS A 98 29.91 -3.02 -1.28
C CYS A 98 30.17 -3.51 0.15
N LYS A 99 29.58 -2.82 1.13
CA LYS A 99 29.66 -3.16 2.56
C LYS A 99 28.52 -4.04 3.06
N GLN A 100 27.46 -4.18 2.26
CA GLN A 100 26.27 -4.93 2.64
C GLN A 100 25.61 -5.53 1.41
N VAL A 101 25.13 -6.76 1.56
CA VAL A 101 24.23 -7.43 0.61
C VAL A 101 23.04 -7.97 1.40
N ILE A 102 21.84 -7.77 0.85
CA ILE A 102 20.59 -8.24 1.43
C ILE A 102 20.12 -9.43 0.59
N PHE A 103 19.91 -10.56 1.25
CA PHE A 103 19.42 -11.79 0.64
C PHE A 103 17.93 -11.95 0.93
N ILE A 104 17.16 -12.17 -0.14
CA ILE A 104 15.70 -12.14 -0.09
C ILE A 104 15.13 -13.38 -0.79
N LYS A 105 14.06 -13.93 -0.22
CA LYS A 105 13.26 -15.02 -0.79
C LYS A 105 14.03 -16.31 -1.11
N GLU A 106 15.10 -16.67 -0.42
CA GLU A 106 15.84 -17.92 -0.69
C GLU A 106 14.90 -19.13 -0.80
N SER A 107 15.13 -20.02 -1.77
CA SER A 107 14.22 -21.14 -2.08
C SER A 107 12.77 -20.73 -2.38
N ASN A 108 12.56 -19.49 -2.83
CA ASN A 108 11.26 -18.84 -3.06
C ASN A 108 10.37 -18.76 -1.79
N ILE A 109 10.97 -18.70 -0.60
CA ILE A 109 10.25 -18.64 0.68
C ILE A 109 10.09 -17.19 1.14
N ILE A 110 8.86 -16.78 1.49
CA ILE A 110 8.59 -15.46 2.06
C ILE A 110 9.00 -15.45 3.54
N ALA A 111 10.12 -14.81 3.84
CA ALA A 111 10.71 -14.75 5.18
C ALA A 111 11.44 -13.41 5.39
N PRO A 112 11.76 -13.03 6.64
CA PRO A 112 12.61 -11.88 6.93
C PRO A 112 13.92 -11.89 6.14
N TYR A 113 14.33 -10.72 5.65
CA TYR A 113 15.51 -10.55 4.83
C TYR A 113 16.78 -10.81 5.64
N GLN A 114 17.73 -11.51 5.03
CA GLN A 114 19.03 -11.77 5.64
C GLN A 114 20.03 -10.70 5.21
N ASN A 115 20.46 -9.88 6.16
CA ASN A 115 21.41 -8.80 5.93
C ASN A 115 22.83 -9.27 6.27
N GLU A 116 23.68 -9.44 5.27
CA GLU A 116 25.09 -9.71 5.50
C GLU A 116 25.92 -8.44 5.36
N ARG A 117 26.61 -8.07 6.45
CA ARG A 117 27.52 -6.94 6.50
C ARG A 117 28.97 -7.41 6.37
N GLY A 118 29.76 -6.63 5.65
CA GLY A 118 31.17 -6.91 5.38
C GLY A 118 31.54 -6.57 3.94
N PRO A 119 32.84 -6.38 3.65
CA PRO A 119 33.29 -6.11 2.29
C PRO A 119 32.97 -7.30 1.39
N LYS A 120 32.16 -7.07 0.34
CA LYS A 120 31.82 -8.05 -0.68
C LYS A 120 32.07 -7.47 -2.06
N THR A 121 32.43 -8.33 -3.01
CA THR A 121 32.51 -7.96 -4.43
C THR A 121 31.65 -8.94 -5.23
N LEU A 122 30.70 -8.40 -5.99
CA LEU A 122 29.83 -9.15 -6.88
C LEU A 122 30.16 -8.79 -8.33
N ASN A 123 30.20 -9.81 -9.18
CA ASN A 123 30.55 -9.66 -10.59
C ASN A 123 29.39 -10.10 -11.46
N PHE A 124 28.98 -9.23 -12.39
CA PHE A 124 27.89 -9.50 -13.31
C PHE A 124 28.35 -9.38 -14.77
N GLU A 125 28.01 -10.37 -15.58
CA GLU A 125 28.20 -10.35 -17.03
C GLU A 125 26.83 -10.18 -17.70
N LEU A 126 26.59 -9.08 -18.40
CA LEU A 126 25.34 -8.94 -19.15
C LEU A 126 25.30 -9.94 -20.32
N GLU A 127 24.11 -10.37 -20.71
CA GLU A 127 23.93 -11.16 -21.94
C GLU A 127 24.17 -10.28 -23.19
N SER A 128 23.75 -9.01 -23.13
CA SER A 128 24.01 -8.00 -24.17
C SER A 128 25.26 -7.17 -23.83
N TRP A 129 26.45 -7.66 -24.22
CA TRP A 129 27.76 -7.09 -23.82
C TRP A 129 27.94 -5.62 -24.22
N SER A 130 27.29 -5.18 -25.30
CA SER A 130 27.37 -3.81 -25.80
C SER A 130 26.77 -2.77 -24.83
N LYS A 131 25.90 -3.19 -23.91
CA LYS A 131 25.24 -2.29 -22.94
C LYS A 131 25.99 -2.18 -21.61
N THR A 132 27.02 -2.99 -21.39
CA THR A 132 27.67 -3.13 -20.08
C THR A 132 28.24 -1.80 -19.57
N GLU A 133 28.89 -1.03 -20.44
CA GLU A 133 29.42 0.28 -20.06
C GLU A 133 28.31 1.29 -19.73
N ASP A 134 27.26 1.37 -20.56
CA ASP A 134 26.10 2.26 -20.32
C ASP A 134 25.40 1.97 -18.98
N VAL A 135 25.25 0.67 -18.66
CA VAL A 135 24.67 0.23 -17.39
C VAL A 135 25.57 0.60 -16.20
N VAL A 136 26.89 0.46 -16.34
CA VAL A 136 27.86 0.92 -15.32
C VAL A 136 27.77 2.43 -15.12
N GLN A 137 27.69 3.22 -16.19
CA GLN A 137 27.53 4.68 -16.09
C GLN A 137 26.24 5.06 -15.38
N THR A 138 25.15 4.34 -15.67
CA THR A 138 23.86 4.51 -14.98
C THR A 138 24.01 4.21 -13.48
N PHE A 139 24.63 3.08 -13.12
CA PHE A 139 24.89 2.77 -11.71
C PHE A 139 25.78 3.81 -11.03
N LEU A 140 26.80 4.34 -11.69
CA LEU A 140 27.65 5.40 -11.15
C LEU A 140 26.89 6.72 -10.95
N GLN A 141 25.94 7.06 -11.83
CA GLN A 141 25.05 8.20 -11.64
C GLN A 141 24.16 8.03 -10.41
N LEU A 142 23.49 6.87 -10.29
CA LEU A 142 22.58 6.58 -9.18
C LEU A 142 23.34 6.43 -7.85
N HIS A 143 24.54 5.84 -7.88
CA HIS A 143 25.43 5.77 -6.72
C HIS A 143 25.80 7.17 -6.21
N ARG A 144 26.18 8.10 -7.11
CA ARG A 144 26.43 9.50 -6.73
C ARG A 144 25.21 10.13 -6.07
N ALA A 145 24.00 9.80 -6.54
CA ALA A 145 22.76 10.25 -5.92
C ALA A 145 22.57 9.73 -4.51
N SER A 146 22.80 8.44 -4.28
CA SER A 146 22.65 7.82 -2.98
C SER A 146 23.66 8.30 -1.92
N CYS A 147 24.75 8.97 -2.35
CA CYS A 147 25.82 9.46 -1.49
C CYS A 147 25.70 10.94 -1.11
N LEU A 148 24.63 11.64 -1.53
CA LEU A 148 24.39 13.02 -1.11
C LEU A 148 24.02 13.07 0.38
N GLU A 149 24.47 14.10 1.10
CA GLU A 149 24.27 14.20 2.56
C GLU A 149 22.81 14.44 2.95
N LYS A 150 22.09 15.28 2.21
CA LYS A 150 20.69 15.64 2.49
C LYS A 150 19.73 14.73 1.75
N LEU A 151 18.72 14.22 2.46
CA LEU A 151 17.69 13.35 1.88
C LEU A 151 16.89 14.06 0.79
N GLY A 152 16.64 15.36 0.95
CA GLY A 152 15.98 16.21 -0.02
C GLY A 152 16.72 16.28 -1.35
N ASP A 153 18.06 16.38 -1.30
CA ASP A 153 18.88 16.41 -2.52
C ASP A 153 18.91 15.05 -3.21
N GLN A 154 18.98 13.96 -2.44
CA GLN A 154 18.85 12.59 -2.97
C GLN A 154 17.52 12.41 -3.71
N THR A 155 16.43 12.79 -3.05
CA THR A 155 15.05 12.64 -3.56
C THR A 155 14.82 13.53 -4.79
N ALA A 156 15.29 14.78 -4.76
CA ALA A 156 15.22 15.68 -5.91
C ALA A 156 15.98 15.12 -7.12
N MET A 157 17.17 14.54 -6.93
CA MET A 157 17.91 13.96 -8.05
C MET A 157 17.22 12.70 -8.60
N ILE A 158 16.70 11.83 -7.73
CA ILE A 158 15.94 10.65 -8.16
C ILE A 158 14.70 11.07 -8.95
N ALA A 159 13.95 12.06 -8.45
CA ALA A 159 12.80 12.61 -9.15
C ALA A 159 13.19 13.23 -10.51
N ALA A 160 14.29 13.97 -10.60
CA ALA A 160 14.78 14.52 -11.86
C ALA A 160 15.17 13.43 -12.87
N ASN A 161 15.79 12.34 -12.41
CA ASN A 161 16.10 11.18 -13.26
C ASN A 161 14.82 10.51 -13.78
N LEU A 162 13.83 10.31 -12.90
CA LEU A 162 12.53 9.76 -13.29
C LEU A 162 11.83 10.65 -14.32
N GLN A 163 11.74 11.96 -14.08
CA GLN A 163 11.12 12.91 -14.99
C GLN A 163 11.84 12.97 -16.35
N SER A 164 13.17 12.93 -16.35
CA SER A 164 13.97 12.83 -17.58
C SER A 164 13.65 11.56 -18.38
N ARG A 165 13.47 10.42 -17.71
CA ARG A 165 13.09 9.15 -18.36
C ARG A 165 11.67 9.18 -18.91
N LEU A 166 10.70 9.71 -18.15
CA LEU A 166 9.33 9.92 -18.60
C LEU A 166 9.29 10.82 -19.84
N ALA A 167 9.99 11.95 -19.81
CA ALA A 167 10.01 12.91 -20.93
C ALA A 167 10.69 12.39 -22.21
N ARG A 168 11.57 11.38 -22.09
CA ARG A 168 12.25 10.75 -23.24
C ARG A 168 11.48 9.58 -23.84
N THR A 169 10.39 9.19 -23.21
CA THR A 169 9.54 8.07 -23.65
C THR A 169 8.13 8.58 -23.90
N SER A 170 7.36 7.79 -24.64
CA SER A 170 5.93 8.01 -24.88
C SER A 170 5.27 6.65 -24.93
N PHE A 171 3.95 6.62 -24.85
CA PHE A 171 3.18 5.41 -25.04
C PHE A 171 3.49 4.77 -26.40
N ASP A 172 3.82 3.48 -26.39
CA ASP A 172 4.07 2.70 -27.60
C ASP A 172 2.75 2.42 -28.32
N LYS A 173 2.50 3.17 -29.40
CA LYS A 173 1.28 3.03 -30.21
C LYS A 173 1.13 1.66 -30.87
N ASN A 174 2.17 0.83 -30.93
CA ASN A 174 2.06 -0.56 -31.37
C ASN A 174 1.31 -1.44 -30.36
N CYS A 175 1.11 -0.96 -29.12
CA CYS A 175 0.30 -1.64 -28.12
C CYS A 175 -1.21 -1.49 -28.36
N PHE A 176 -1.65 -0.66 -29.32
CA PHE A 176 -3.07 -0.57 -29.68
C PHE A 176 -3.56 -1.89 -30.26
N GLN A 177 -4.74 -2.33 -29.84
CA GLN A 177 -5.34 -3.57 -30.35
C GLN A 177 -5.88 -3.43 -31.77
N SER A 178 -6.10 -2.20 -32.23
CA SER A 178 -6.65 -1.93 -33.55
C SER A 178 -6.01 -0.72 -34.20
N VAL A 179 -5.69 -0.84 -35.49
CA VAL A 179 -5.15 0.26 -36.30
C VAL A 179 -6.13 1.42 -36.51
N VAL A 180 -7.42 1.19 -36.24
CA VAL A 180 -8.45 2.25 -36.33
C VAL A 180 -8.68 2.98 -35.02
N GLU A 181 -8.08 2.51 -33.92
CA GLU A 181 -8.19 3.13 -32.60
C GLU A 181 -7.55 4.52 -32.62
N LYS A 182 -8.29 5.53 -32.17
CA LYS A 182 -7.86 6.93 -32.22
C LYS A 182 -7.45 7.40 -30.84
N PRO A 183 -6.17 7.77 -30.62
CA PRO A 183 -5.74 8.32 -29.34
C PRO A 183 -6.41 9.67 -29.12
N HIS A 184 -7.00 9.84 -27.94
CA HIS A 184 -7.57 11.10 -27.48
C HIS A 184 -6.55 11.91 -26.67
N MET A 185 -5.91 11.27 -25.69
CA MET A 185 -4.95 11.92 -24.81
C MET A 185 -3.85 10.94 -24.36
N GLU A 186 -2.66 11.48 -24.11
CA GLU A 186 -1.53 10.79 -23.52
C GLU A 186 -0.88 11.70 -22.46
N CYS A 187 -0.56 11.13 -21.28
CA CYS A 187 0.17 11.84 -20.23
C CYS A 187 0.94 10.85 -19.34
N SER A 188 1.89 11.36 -18.56
CA SER A 188 2.59 10.55 -17.56
C SER A 188 1.76 10.41 -16.28
N ALA A 189 1.79 9.22 -15.68
CA ALA A 189 1.14 8.93 -14.41
C ALA A 189 1.86 7.80 -13.67
N GLU A 190 1.46 7.54 -12.43
CA GLU A 190 1.92 6.41 -11.65
C GLU A 190 0.75 5.48 -11.35
N MET A 191 0.92 4.18 -11.57
CA MET A 191 -0.02 3.19 -11.08
C MET A 191 0.21 2.99 -9.58
N VAL A 192 -0.83 3.26 -8.79
CA VAL A 192 -0.82 3.10 -7.34
C VAL A 192 -1.09 1.64 -7.01
N LEU A 193 -0.22 1.07 -6.20
CA LEU A 193 -0.32 -0.27 -5.62
C LEU A 193 -0.16 -0.13 -4.10
N PRO A 194 -0.58 -1.13 -3.31
CA PRO A 194 -0.36 -1.09 -1.87
C PRO A 194 1.12 -0.86 -1.53
N LEU A 195 1.41 0.24 -0.81
CA LEU A 195 2.74 0.74 -0.41
C LEU A 195 3.66 1.27 -1.52
N VAL A 196 3.40 1.00 -2.80
CA VAL A 196 4.32 1.34 -3.90
C VAL A 196 3.61 1.96 -5.08
N CYS A 197 4.30 2.79 -5.84
CA CYS A 197 3.80 3.40 -7.06
C CYS A 197 4.72 3.01 -8.22
N ASN A 198 4.13 2.72 -9.39
CA ASN A 198 4.90 2.36 -10.58
C ASN A 198 4.72 3.41 -11.68
N PRO A 199 5.76 4.18 -12.05
CA PRO A 199 5.64 5.21 -13.08
C PRO A 199 5.46 4.65 -14.49
N GLY A 200 4.71 5.37 -15.31
CA GLY A 200 4.42 4.99 -16.68
C GLY A 200 3.69 6.08 -17.47
N HIS A 201 3.15 5.66 -18.60
CA HIS A 201 2.33 6.51 -19.48
C HIS A 201 0.91 6.00 -19.53
N VAL A 202 -0.04 6.92 -19.43
CA VAL A 202 -1.45 6.66 -19.66
C VAL A 202 -1.78 7.13 -21.07
N CYS A 203 -2.47 6.30 -21.83
CA CYS A 203 -3.05 6.69 -23.11
C CYS A 203 -4.52 6.29 -23.13
N VAL A 204 -5.40 7.23 -23.43
CA VAL A 204 -6.83 6.97 -23.60
C VAL A 204 -7.22 7.19 -25.05
N THR A 205 -8.01 6.27 -25.59
CA THR A 205 -8.46 6.25 -26.98
C THR A 205 -9.99 6.24 -27.03
N ASP A 206 -10.56 6.24 -28.23
CA ASP A 206 -12.00 6.03 -28.43
C ASP A 206 -12.52 4.63 -28.04
N GLN A 207 -11.65 3.70 -27.61
CA GLN A 207 -12.02 2.32 -27.26
C GLN A 207 -11.49 1.82 -25.92
N SER A 208 -10.31 2.29 -25.48
CA SER A 208 -9.62 1.76 -24.32
C SER A 208 -8.88 2.84 -23.50
N LEU A 209 -8.72 2.56 -22.21
CA LEU A 209 -7.72 3.15 -21.34
C LEU A 209 -6.52 2.21 -21.28
N TYR A 210 -5.34 2.72 -21.58
CA TYR A 210 -4.07 2.01 -21.47
C TYR A 210 -3.18 2.61 -20.39
N PHE A 211 -2.43 1.76 -19.70
CA PHE A 211 -1.31 2.15 -18.86
C PHE A 211 -0.07 1.33 -19.23
N GLN A 212 1.01 2.00 -19.59
CA GLN A 212 2.29 1.38 -19.95
C GLN A 212 3.34 1.74 -18.89
N PRO A 213 3.76 0.80 -18.02
CA PRO A 213 4.84 1.03 -17.07
C PRO A 213 6.16 1.33 -17.79
N LEU A 214 6.98 2.23 -17.24
CA LEU A 214 8.31 2.55 -17.79
C LEU A 214 9.24 1.33 -17.84
N ASN A 215 9.11 0.45 -16.86
CA ASN A 215 9.96 -0.70 -16.64
C ASN A 215 9.39 -2.01 -17.24
N GLY A 216 8.19 -1.96 -17.84
CA GLY A 216 7.50 -3.14 -18.36
C GLY A 216 7.01 -4.13 -17.30
N TYR A 217 6.97 -3.74 -16.03
CA TYR A 217 6.47 -4.55 -14.90
C TYR A 217 5.14 -3.96 -14.38
N PRO A 218 4.15 -4.74 -13.90
CA PRO A 218 4.11 -6.21 -13.88
C PRO A 218 3.86 -6.83 -15.27
N GLU A 219 3.28 -6.05 -16.18
CA GLU A 219 3.02 -6.43 -17.57
C GLU A 219 3.45 -5.27 -18.48
N HIS A 220 3.76 -5.56 -19.74
CA HIS A 220 4.22 -4.54 -20.71
C HIS A 220 3.20 -3.41 -20.92
N VAL A 221 1.90 -3.73 -20.92
CA VAL A 221 0.82 -2.76 -21.03
C VAL A 221 -0.43 -3.32 -20.37
N ILE A 222 -1.10 -2.49 -19.57
CA ILE A 222 -2.40 -2.80 -18.97
C ILE A 222 -3.47 -2.12 -19.84
N GLN A 223 -4.47 -2.88 -20.27
CA GLN A 223 -5.57 -2.37 -21.08
C GLN A 223 -6.91 -2.60 -20.40
N ILE A 224 -7.73 -1.54 -20.36
CA ILE A 224 -9.12 -1.59 -19.93
C ILE A 224 -9.99 -1.04 -21.06
N LYS A 225 -10.89 -1.86 -21.60
CA LYS A 225 -11.83 -1.41 -22.63
C LYS A 225 -12.88 -0.49 -22.01
N LEU A 226 -13.14 0.66 -22.64
CA LEU A 226 -14.04 1.68 -22.09
C LEU A 226 -15.44 1.15 -21.83
N HIS A 227 -15.99 0.34 -22.74
CA HIS A 227 -17.32 -0.27 -22.57
C HIS A 227 -17.43 -1.27 -21.40
N ARG A 228 -16.29 -1.71 -20.85
CA ARG A 228 -16.27 -2.57 -19.65
C ARG A 228 -16.26 -1.76 -18.37
N ILE A 229 -15.89 -0.48 -18.43
CA ILE A 229 -15.85 0.39 -17.26
C ILE A 229 -17.29 0.60 -16.78
N ARG A 230 -17.47 0.50 -15.47
CA ARG A 230 -18.76 0.67 -14.78
C ARG A 230 -18.72 1.87 -13.84
N ARG A 231 -17.62 2.02 -13.10
CA ARG A 231 -17.44 3.12 -12.16
C ARG A 231 -16.05 3.73 -12.30
N ILE A 232 -15.99 5.04 -12.16
CA ILE A 232 -14.75 5.79 -12.03
C ILE A 232 -14.89 6.77 -10.88
N TYR A 233 -13.82 6.93 -10.11
CA TYR A 233 -13.79 7.87 -8.98
C TYR A 233 -12.55 8.76 -9.08
N LYS A 234 -12.79 10.06 -8.92
CA LYS A 234 -11.73 10.99 -8.56
C LYS A 234 -11.32 10.71 -7.12
N ARG A 235 -10.03 10.47 -6.90
CA ARG A 235 -9.45 10.14 -5.58
C ARG A 235 -8.46 11.20 -5.12
N ARG A 236 -8.22 11.21 -3.81
CA ARG A 236 -7.03 11.85 -3.22
C ARG A 236 -5.90 10.82 -3.12
N HIS A 237 -4.67 11.27 -3.32
CA HIS A 237 -3.46 10.53 -3.00
C HIS A 237 -2.49 11.44 -2.25
N GLY A 238 -2.07 11.03 -1.05
CA GLY A 238 -1.32 11.89 -0.13
C GLY A 238 -2.04 13.21 0.17
N LEU A 239 -3.36 13.15 0.42
CA LEU A 239 -4.25 14.31 0.63
C LEU A 239 -4.36 15.31 -0.54
N LYS A 240 -3.87 14.98 -1.75
CA LYS A 240 -3.99 15.82 -2.95
C LYS A 240 -4.94 15.18 -3.98
N PRO A 241 -5.74 15.96 -4.73
CA PRO A 241 -6.75 15.44 -5.66
C PRO A 241 -6.15 14.93 -6.99
N LEU A 242 -5.19 14.02 -6.91
CA LEU A 242 -4.38 13.52 -8.03
C LEU A 242 -4.78 12.15 -8.53
N GLY A 243 -5.74 11.49 -7.88
CA GLY A 243 -6.08 10.11 -8.17
C GLY A 243 -7.26 9.94 -9.12
N LEU A 244 -7.21 8.88 -9.93
CA LEU A 244 -8.32 8.31 -10.70
C LEU A 244 -8.34 6.80 -10.50
N GLU A 245 -9.46 6.29 -10.02
CA GLU A 245 -9.65 4.87 -9.80
C GLU A 245 -10.76 4.33 -10.69
N VAL A 246 -10.52 3.20 -11.38
CA VAL A 246 -11.38 2.67 -12.44
C VAL A 246 -11.82 1.24 -12.14
N PHE A 247 -13.11 0.97 -12.27
CA PHE A 247 -13.75 -0.31 -11.95
C PHE A 247 -14.55 -0.82 -13.15
N CYS A 248 -14.38 -2.08 -13.51
CA CYS A 248 -15.08 -2.78 -14.58
C CYS A 248 -16.25 -3.64 -14.08
N THR A 249 -16.51 -3.62 -12.77
CA THR A 249 -17.52 -4.41 -12.08
C THR A 249 -18.32 -3.53 -11.13
N GLU A 250 -19.62 -3.75 -11.05
CA GLU A 250 -20.51 -2.93 -10.22
C GLU A 250 -20.21 -3.06 -8.72
N ASN A 251 -20.07 -4.29 -8.23
CA ASN A 251 -20.08 -4.57 -6.80
C ASN A 251 -18.70 -4.90 -6.22
N ASP A 252 -17.65 -4.87 -7.04
CA ASP A 252 -16.30 -5.19 -6.56
C ASP A 252 -15.66 -4.00 -5.86
N PHE A 253 -14.97 -4.28 -4.75
CA PHE A 253 -14.31 -3.27 -3.93
C PHE A 253 -12.93 -2.92 -4.47
N CYS A 254 -12.35 -3.80 -5.28
CA CYS A 254 -11.08 -3.60 -5.94
C CYS A 254 -11.29 -2.88 -7.27
N SER A 255 -10.52 -1.84 -7.50
CA SER A 255 -10.42 -1.27 -8.83
C SER A 255 -9.56 -2.15 -9.73
N ASP A 256 -9.83 -2.12 -11.03
CA ASP A 256 -8.97 -2.74 -12.04
C ASP A 256 -7.66 -1.98 -12.22
N ILE A 257 -7.68 -0.65 -11.99
CA ILE A 257 -6.50 0.20 -11.95
C ILE A 257 -6.74 1.45 -11.09
N TYR A 258 -5.70 1.86 -10.35
CA TYR A 258 -5.63 3.15 -9.67
C TYR A 258 -4.44 3.93 -10.22
N LEU A 259 -4.70 5.09 -10.82
CA LEU A 259 -3.71 6.00 -11.38
C LEU A 259 -3.59 7.26 -10.52
N LYS A 260 -2.35 7.69 -10.28
CA LYS A 260 -1.97 8.96 -9.67
C LYS A 260 -1.30 9.82 -10.74
N PHE A 261 -1.83 11.01 -10.98
CA PHE A 261 -1.32 11.97 -11.95
C PHE A 261 -0.38 12.98 -11.31
N TYR A 262 0.48 13.59 -12.12
CA TYR A 262 1.32 14.70 -11.70
C TYR A 262 0.56 16.04 -11.65
N LEU A 263 -0.46 16.18 -12.51
CA LEU A 263 -1.29 17.39 -12.60
C LEU A 263 -2.78 17.03 -12.42
N PRO A 264 -3.55 17.80 -11.62
CA PRO A 264 -4.99 17.60 -11.50
C PRO A 264 -5.75 17.76 -12.83
N THR A 265 -5.24 18.59 -13.74
CA THR A 265 -5.82 18.82 -15.08
C THR A 265 -5.79 17.55 -15.92
N ASP A 266 -4.66 16.84 -15.96
CA ASP A 266 -4.54 15.59 -16.73
C ASP A 266 -5.50 14.52 -16.21
N ARG A 267 -5.64 14.44 -14.88
CA ARG A 267 -6.63 13.56 -14.22
C ARG A 267 -8.05 13.92 -14.64
N ASP A 268 -8.40 15.20 -14.56
CA ASP A 268 -9.75 15.69 -14.86
C ASP A 268 -10.12 15.46 -16.33
N ASP A 269 -9.21 15.72 -17.27
CA ASP A 269 -9.43 15.53 -18.70
C ASP A 269 -9.72 14.04 -19.02
N ILE A 270 -8.90 13.12 -18.50
CA ILE A 270 -9.12 11.67 -18.66
C ILE A 270 -10.43 11.25 -17.99
N TYR A 271 -10.71 11.75 -16.78
CA TYR A 271 -11.95 11.43 -16.07
C TYR A 271 -13.18 11.83 -16.89
N TYR A 272 -13.25 13.07 -17.38
CA TYR A 272 -14.41 13.56 -18.13
C TYR A 272 -14.56 12.84 -19.47
N TYR A 273 -13.44 12.52 -20.12
CA TYR A 273 -13.47 11.74 -21.35
C TYR A 273 -14.05 10.34 -21.11
N ILE A 274 -13.57 9.59 -20.12
CA ILE A 274 -14.10 8.25 -19.78
C ILE A 274 -15.57 8.36 -19.34
N ALA A 275 -15.92 9.36 -18.52
CA ALA A 275 -17.29 9.57 -18.05
C ALA A 275 -18.29 9.74 -19.19
N SER A 276 -17.88 10.30 -20.34
CA SER A 276 -18.75 10.46 -21.51
C SER A 276 -19.21 9.13 -22.14
N PHE A 277 -18.54 8.01 -21.83
CA PHE A 277 -18.91 6.67 -22.26
C PHE A 277 -19.73 5.88 -21.22
N LEU A 278 -19.96 6.47 -20.03
CA LEU A 278 -20.67 5.82 -18.94
C LEU A 278 -22.10 6.35 -18.85
N GLU A 279 -23.07 5.52 -19.18
CA GLU A 279 -24.49 5.82 -18.98
C GLU A 279 -24.77 6.01 -17.47
N ASN A 280 -25.52 7.06 -17.10
CA ASN A 280 -25.98 7.36 -15.73
C ASN A 280 -24.90 7.53 -14.63
N HIS A 281 -23.64 7.75 -15.00
CA HIS A 281 -22.48 7.81 -14.08
C HIS A 281 -22.65 8.72 -12.84
N VAL A 282 -23.31 9.87 -12.98
CA VAL A 282 -23.36 10.89 -11.92
C VAL A 282 -24.59 10.76 -11.00
N THR A 283 -25.72 10.29 -11.52
CA THR A 283 -27.01 10.38 -10.82
C THR A 283 -27.24 9.30 -9.77
N GLU A 284 -26.59 8.13 -9.89
CA GLU A 284 -26.87 6.99 -9.01
C GLU A 284 -25.87 6.86 -7.84
N HIS A 285 -24.73 7.54 -7.89
CA HIS A 285 -23.60 7.32 -6.97
C HIS A 285 -23.32 8.51 -6.03
N THR A 286 -24.36 9.08 -5.42
CA THR A 286 -24.20 10.10 -4.35
C THR A 286 -24.40 9.52 -2.96
N ALA A 287 -23.94 10.23 -1.92
CA ALA A 287 -24.10 9.82 -0.53
C ALA A 287 -25.59 9.73 -0.15
N GLU A 288 -26.41 10.66 -0.64
CA GLU A 288 -27.85 10.72 -0.42
C GLU A 288 -28.59 9.59 -1.12
N SER A 289 -28.20 9.24 -2.36
CA SER A 289 -28.76 8.10 -3.10
C SER A 289 -28.55 6.80 -2.34
N TYR A 290 -27.31 6.52 -1.91
CA TYR A 290 -27.01 5.30 -1.15
C TYR A 290 -27.69 5.29 0.22
N MET A 291 -27.78 6.46 0.89
CA MET A 291 -28.49 6.58 2.16
C MET A 291 -29.95 6.18 2.02
N LEU A 292 -30.64 6.67 0.98
CA LEU A 292 -32.04 6.34 0.73
C LEU A 292 -32.22 4.84 0.40
N GLN A 293 -31.29 4.25 -0.35
CA GLN A 293 -31.32 2.83 -0.66
C GLN A 293 -31.10 1.96 0.58
N TRP A 294 -30.18 2.36 1.46
CA TRP A 294 -29.93 1.71 2.75
C TRP A 294 -31.15 1.80 3.67
N GLN A 295 -31.75 2.98 3.83
CA GLN A 295 -32.97 3.17 4.62
C GLN A 295 -34.17 2.35 4.12
N ARG A 296 -34.24 2.10 2.81
CA ARG A 296 -35.27 1.25 2.18
C ARG A 296 -34.95 -0.25 2.24
N GLY A 297 -33.79 -0.64 2.80
CA GLY A 297 -33.35 -2.02 2.87
C GLY A 297 -32.87 -2.61 1.53
N HIS A 298 -32.60 -1.76 0.52
CA HIS A 298 -32.00 -2.20 -0.75
C HIS A 298 -30.50 -2.47 -0.62
N LEU A 299 -29.85 -1.88 0.39
CA LEU A 299 -28.45 -2.10 0.74
C LEU A 299 -28.36 -2.60 2.17
N SER A 300 -27.51 -3.58 2.40
CA SER A 300 -27.13 -4.01 3.75
C SER A 300 -26.22 -2.98 4.43
N ASN A 301 -26.02 -3.09 5.75
CA ASN A 301 -25.09 -2.23 6.49
C ASN A 301 -23.66 -2.34 5.90
N TYR A 302 -23.22 -3.56 5.60
CA TYR A 302 -21.94 -3.83 4.95
C TYR A 302 -21.80 -3.10 3.60
N GLN A 303 -22.79 -3.22 2.72
CA GLN A 303 -22.75 -2.57 1.41
C GLN A 303 -22.75 -1.05 1.54
N TYR A 304 -23.58 -0.51 2.44
CA TYR A 304 -23.66 0.92 2.66
C TYR A 304 -22.33 1.51 3.15
N LEU A 305 -21.69 0.87 4.13
CA LEU A 305 -20.37 1.27 4.62
C LEU A 305 -19.30 1.25 3.52
N LEU A 306 -19.37 0.30 2.59
CA LEU A 306 -18.44 0.25 1.45
C LEU A 306 -18.66 1.38 0.46
N HIS A 307 -19.92 1.74 0.20
CA HIS A 307 -20.23 2.90 -0.63
C HIS A 307 -19.77 4.20 0.02
N LEU A 308 -19.95 4.36 1.34
CA LEU A 308 -19.43 5.53 2.07
C LEU A 308 -17.90 5.59 2.04
N ASN A 309 -17.22 4.47 2.29
CA ASN A 309 -15.76 4.40 2.18
C ASN A 309 -15.30 4.82 0.77
N ASN A 310 -15.94 4.30 -0.28
CA ASN A 310 -15.66 4.73 -1.65
C ASN A 310 -15.89 6.23 -1.81
N LEU A 311 -17.05 6.78 -1.46
CA LEU A 311 -17.28 8.23 -1.61
C LEU A 311 -16.30 9.10 -0.81
N ALA A 312 -15.73 8.55 0.26
CA ALA A 312 -14.78 9.21 1.14
C ALA A 312 -13.30 9.07 0.71
N ASP A 313 -13.06 8.67 -0.54
CA ASP A 313 -11.74 8.43 -1.17
C ASP A 313 -10.95 7.24 -0.60
N ARG A 314 -11.61 6.30 0.06
CA ARG A 314 -10.96 5.08 0.55
C ARG A 314 -10.80 4.05 -0.57
N SER A 315 -9.68 3.35 -0.60
CA SER A 315 -9.34 2.35 -1.62
C SER A 315 -8.50 1.22 -1.05
N CYS A 316 -8.73 0.00 -1.53
CA CYS A 316 -7.89 -1.16 -1.19
C CYS A 316 -6.48 -1.09 -1.82
N ASN A 317 -6.28 -0.24 -2.82
CA ASN A 317 -4.99 -0.06 -3.50
C ASN A 317 -4.08 0.96 -2.80
N ASP A 318 -4.61 1.70 -1.82
CA ASP A 318 -3.84 2.66 -1.02
C ASP A 318 -4.06 2.36 0.47
N LEU A 319 -3.09 1.69 1.11
CA LEU A 319 -3.19 1.29 2.52
C LEU A 319 -3.25 2.49 3.48
N SER A 320 -2.79 3.67 3.07
CA SER A 320 -2.92 4.90 3.88
C SER A 320 -4.36 5.41 3.92
N GLN A 321 -5.17 4.96 2.96
CA GLN A 321 -6.57 5.27 2.78
C GLN A 321 -7.43 3.99 2.69
N TYR A 322 -7.05 2.92 3.37
CA TYR A 322 -7.81 1.66 3.33
C TYR A 322 -9.25 1.86 3.89
N PRO A 323 -10.25 1.13 3.38
CA PRO A 323 -11.60 1.18 3.92
C PRO A 323 -11.65 0.86 5.42
N VAL A 324 -12.49 1.58 6.15
CA VAL A 324 -12.63 1.50 7.61
C VAL A 324 -14.03 1.02 7.97
N PHE A 325 -14.09 0.10 8.93
CA PHE A 325 -15.33 -0.48 9.48
C PHE A 325 -15.32 -0.41 11.00
N PRO A 326 -16.47 -0.28 11.67
CA PRO A 326 -16.52 -0.23 13.12
C PRO A 326 -16.17 -1.59 13.74
N TRP A 327 -15.58 -1.57 14.93
CA TRP A 327 -15.83 -2.65 15.90
C TRP A 327 -17.32 -2.65 16.25
N VAL A 328 -18.00 -3.80 16.07
CA VAL A 328 -19.42 -3.96 16.44
C VAL A 328 -19.56 -4.72 17.75
N VAL A 329 -18.91 -5.88 17.86
CA VAL A 329 -18.95 -6.72 19.06
C VAL A 329 -17.95 -6.20 20.10
N SER A 330 -18.34 -6.20 21.37
CA SER A 330 -17.49 -5.90 22.53
C SER A 330 -17.24 -7.11 23.43
N ASP A 331 -17.97 -8.21 23.22
CA ASP A 331 -17.81 -9.46 23.97
C ASP A 331 -16.98 -10.49 23.19
N TYR A 332 -15.73 -10.67 23.63
CA TYR A 332 -14.79 -11.65 23.09
C TYR A 332 -14.37 -12.70 24.12
N THR A 333 -15.09 -12.82 25.24
CA THR A 333 -14.72 -13.70 26.36
C THR A 333 -15.82 -14.70 26.72
N SER A 334 -17.08 -14.40 26.44
CA SER A 334 -18.19 -15.34 26.68
C SER A 334 -18.12 -16.58 25.79
N SER A 335 -18.73 -17.66 26.26
CA SER A 335 -18.84 -18.94 25.52
C SER A 335 -19.89 -18.92 24.41
N GLN A 336 -20.80 -17.95 24.42
CA GLN A 336 -21.85 -17.76 23.42
C GLN A 336 -21.97 -16.26 23.12
N LEU A 337 -22.26 -15.94 21.86
CA LEU A 337 -22.49 -14.56 21.42
C LEU A 337 -24.00 -14.30 21.39
N ASP A 338 -24.50 -13.52 22.34
CA ASP A 338 -25.92 -13.18 22.45
C ASP A 338 -26.23 -11.83 21.78
N LEU A 339 -26.71 -11.86 20.54
CA LEU A 339 -27.07 -10.65 19.79
C LEU A 339 -28.37 -9.98 20.27
N ALA A 340 -29.09 -10.58 21.23
CA ALA A 340 -30.22 -9.92 21.89
C ALA A 340 -29.77 -9.06 23.09
N ASN A 341 -28.54 -9.24 23.57
CA ASN A 341 -28.00 -8.48 24.68
C ASN A 341 -27.29 -7.21 24.19
N ALA A 342 -27.81 -6.04 24.56
CA ALA A 342 -27.19 -4.75 24.21
C ALA A 342 -25.72 -4.63 24.70
N ALA A 343 -25.34 -5.30 25.80
CA ALA A 343 -23.97 -5.27 26.31
C ALA A 343 -22.95 -6.03 25.43
N THR A 344 -23.43 -6.84 24.48
CA THR A 344 -22.59 -7.52 23.48
C THR A 344 -22.06 -6.55 22.43
N PHE A 345 -22.70 -5.39 22.27
CA PHE A 345 -22.35 -4.41 21.25
C PHE A 345 -21.53 -3.26 21.84
N ARG A 346 -20.60 -2.76 21.05
CA ARG A 346 -19.93 -1.49 21.30
C ARG A 346 -20.92 -0.34 21.20
N ASP A 347 -20.72 0.68 22.04
CA ASP A 347 -21.31 2.02 21.86
C ASP A 347 -20.76 2.69 20.58
N LEU A 348 -21.58 2.69 19.51
CA LEU A 348 -21.23 3.23 18.20
C LEU A 348 -21.20 4.77 18.16
N SER A 349 -21.79 5.44 19.16
CA SER A 349 -21.78 6.91 19.28
C SER A 349 -20.44 7.49 19.72
N LYS A 350 -19.51 6.63 20.15
CA LYS A 350 -18.19 7.01 20.68
C LYS A 350 -17.06 6.47 19.81
N PRO A 351 -15.97 7.23 19.62
CA PRO A 351 -14.75 6.68 19.04
C PRO A 351 -14.09 5.67 20.00
N VAL A 352 -13.24 4.77 19.47
CA VAL A 352 -12.51 3.74 20.25
C VAL A 352 -11.87 4.35 21.51
N GLY A 353 -11.21 5.49 21.34
CA GLY A 353 -10.51 6.21 22.40
C GLY A 353 -11.36 6.62 23.59
N ALA A 354 -12.67 6.79 23.39
CA ALA A 354 -13.62 7.24 24.40
C ALA A 354 -14.41 6.10 25.08
N LEU A 355 -14.21 4.84 24.67
CA LEU A 355 -14.91 3.69 25.25
C LEU A 355 -14.42 3.36 26.67
N ASN A 356 -13.13 3.53 26.94
CA ASN A 356 -12.55 3.36 28.27
C ASN A 356 -12.41 4.73 28.95
N LYS A 357 -13.17 4.94 30.04
CA LYS A 357 -13.23 6.20 30.77
C LYS A 357 -11.89 6.61 31.39
N GLU A 358 -11.18 5.69 32.03
CA GLU A 358 -9.90 5.98 32.68
C GLU A 358 -8.86 6.44 31.66
N ARG A 359 -8.78 5.74 30.52
CA ARG A 359 -7.91 6.15 29.41
C ARG A 359 -8.31 7.52 28.85
N LEU A 360 -9.60 7.74 28.63
CA LEU A 360 -10.12 9.01 28.11
C LEU A 360 -9.74 10.19 29.01
N ASP A 361 -9.82 10.04 30.32
CA ASP A 361 -9.44 11.09 31.27
C ASP A 361 -7.98 11.52 31.09
N GLY A 362 -7.07 10.57 30.88
CA GLY A 362 -5.66 10.83 30.56
C GLY A 362 -5.46 11.54 29.22
N LEU A 363 -6.19 11.13 28.18
CA LEU A 363 -6.15 11.78 26.86
C LEU A 363 -6.65 13.23 26.93
N LEU A 364 -7.73 13.48 27.66
CA LEU A 364 -8.29 14.82 27.84
C LEU A 364 -7.38 15.71 28.69
N ALA A 365 -6.70 15.15 29.70
CA ALA A 365 -5.70 15.89 30.47
C ALA A 365 -4.55 16.35 29.58
N ARG A 366 -4.01 15.46 28.72
CA ARG A 366 -2.99 15.82 27.72
C ARG A 366 -3.51 16.88 26.74
N TYR A 367 -4.72 16.69 26.20
CA TYR A 367 -5.34 17.63 25.26
C TYR A 367 -5.45 19.05 25.84
N ARG A 368 -5.91 19.19 27.09
CA ARG A 368 -6.02 20.49 27.77
C ARG A 368 -4.68 21.19 27.98
N GLY A 369 -3.61 20.42 28.22
CA GLY A 369 -2.26 20.95 28.43
C GLY A 369 -1.45 21.19 27.14
N MET A 370 -1.96 20.78 25.98
CA MET A 370 -1.26 20.87 24.70
C MET A 370 -1.37 22.28 24.08
N PRO A 371 -0.31 22.80 23.43
CA PRO A 371 -0.43 24.00 22.59
C PRO A 371 -1.30 23.73 21.36
N GLU A 372 -1.84 24.79 20.76
CA GLU A 372 -2.54 24.64 19.47
C GLU A 372 -1.53 24.33 18.34
N PRO A 373 -1.91 23.51 17.34
CA PRO A 373 -3.20 22.82 17.19
C PRO A 373 -3.32 21.58 18.12
N ARG A 374 -4.39 21.54 18.93
CA ARG A 374 -4.61 20.44 19.89
C ARG A 374 -5.22 19.20 19.24
N PHE A 375 -4.85 18.02 19.73
CA PHE A 375 -5.44 16.74 19.33
C PHE A 375 -5.55 15.76 20.51
N MET A 376 -6.53 14.86 20.45
CA MET A 376 -6.72 13.80 21.44
C MET A 376 -5.94 12.55 21.04
N TYR A 377 -5.89 12.24 19.75
CA TYR A 377 -5.28 11.01 19.22
C TYR A 377 -4.09 11.33 18.32
N GLY A 378 -2.88 10.91 18.74
CA GLY A 378 -1.67 11.00 17.92
C GLY A 378 -1.54 9.87 16.89
N SER A 379 -2.29 8.77 17.09
CA SER A 379 -2.38 7.64 16.16
C SER A 379 -3.78 7.61 15.56
N HIS A 380 -3.87 7.42 14.25
CA HIS A 380 -5.14 7.37 13.53
C HIS A 380 -5.76 5.97 13.61
N TYR A 381 -7.08 5.83 13.56
CA TYR A 381 -7.77 4.53 13.64
C TYR A 381 -7.55 3.59 12.43
N SER A 382 -6.97 4.12 11.35
CA SER A 382 -6.65 3.38 10.13
C SER A 382 -5.31 3.86 9.58
N SER A 383 -4.31 2.99 9.58
CA SER A 383 -2.96 3.26 9.07
C SER A 383 -2.43 2.01 8.37
N PRO A 384 -1.48 2.13 7.42
CA PRO A 384 -0.88 0.96 6.77
C PRO A 384 -0.38 -0.10 7.76
N GLY A 385 0.20 0.34 8.88
CA GLY A 385 0.62 -0.56 9.96
C GLY A 385 -0.51 -1.38 10.57
N TYR A 386 -1.68 -0.76 10.81
CA TYR A 386 -2.85 -1.48 11.33
C TYR A 386 -3.50 -2.40 10.31
N ILE A 387 -3.55 -1.98 9.04
CA ILE A 387 -4.08 -2.83 7.97
C ILE A 387 -3.22 -4.08 7.84
N LEU A 388 -1.89 -3.92 7.78
CA LEU A 388 -0.96 -5.05 7.66
C LEU A 388 -0.85 -5.85 8.95
N PHE A 389 -1.07 -5.26 10.12
CA PHE A 389 -1.23 -6.01 11.36
C PHE A 389 -2.32 -7.08 11.22
N TYR A 390 -3.49 -6.72 10.69
CA TYR A 390 -4.56 -7.69 10.42
C TYR A 390 -4.22 -8.66 9.29
N LEU A 391 -3.57 -8.19 8.24
CA LEU A 391 -3.41 -8.92 6.98
C LEU A 391 -2.06 -9.65 6.82
N VAL A 392 -1.19 -9.67 7.83
CA VAL A 392 0.17 -10.24 7.71
C VAL A 392 0.19 -11.69 7.21
N ARG A 393 -0.84 -12.49 7.52
CA ARG A 393 -0.95 -13.91 7.12
C ARG A 393 -1.26 -14.13 5.64
N VAL A 394 -1.73 -13.09 4.96
CA VAL A 394 -2.12 -13.13 3.54
C VAL A 394 -1.37 -12.12 2.69
N ALA A 395 -0.75 -11.12 3.34
CA ALA A 395 0.06 -10.08 2.74
C ALA A 395 1.47 -9.98 3.35
N PRO A 396 2.20 -11.10 3.56
CA PRO A 396 3.45 -11.10 4.32
C PRO A 396 4.53 -10.21 3.70
N GLU A 397 4.62 -10.15 2.37
CA GLU A 397 5.60 -9.29 1.68
C GLU A 397 5.34 -7.80 1.90
N HIS A 398 4.08 -7.39 2.04
CA HIS A 398 3.75 -6.00 2.35
C HIS A 398 4.16 -5.66 3.77
N MET A 399 4.00 -6.59 4.72
CA MET A 399 4.52 -6.42 6.08
C MET A 399 6.05 -6.32 6.09
N LEU A 400 6.74 -7.20 5.35
CA LEU A 400 8.20 -7.13 5.20
C LEU A 400 8.63 -5.79 4.59
N CYS A 401 7.94 -5.29 3.56
CA CYS A 401 8.19 -3.98 2.97
C CYS A 401 8.05 -2.86 4.02
N LEU A 402 6.92 -2.81 4.73
CA LEU A 402 6.64 -1.78 5.74
C LEU A 402 7.65 -1.81 6.90
N GLN A 403 8.09 -3.00 7.32
CA GLN A 403 8.97 -3.21 8.48
C GLN A 403 10.43 -3.45 8.08
N ASN A 404 10.88 -2.91 6.93
CA ASN A 404 12.27 -2.92 6.49
C ASN A 404 12.91 -4.33 6.44
N GLY A 405 12.16 -5.29 5.89
CA GLY A 405 12.58 -6.67 5.69
C GLY A 405 12.38 -7.58 6.89
N ARG A 406 11.60 -7.20 7.90
CA ARG A 406 11.33 -8.03 9.08
C ARG A 406 9.84 -8.11 9.36
N TYR A 407 9.41 -9.09 10.14
CA TYR A 407 8.11 -8.99 10.79
C TYR A 407 8.23 -8.18 12.08
N ASP A 408 7.09 -7.72 12.62
CA ASP A 408 7.07 -7.06 13.92
C ASP A 408 7.42 -8.05 15.05
N HIS A 409 7.71 -7.52 16.23
CA HIS A 409 7.94 -8.32 17.42
C HIS A 409 6.73 -9.21 17.72
N ALA A 410 6.96 -10.50 17.98
CA ALA A 410 5.91 -11.50 18.12
C ALA A 410 4.78 -11.12 19.09
N ASP A 411 5.10 -10.49 20.22
CA ASP A 411 4.09 -10.01 21.19
C ASP A 411 3.22 -8.83 20.71
N ARG A 412 3.66 -8.10 19.67
CA ARG A 412 2.90 -7.01 19.03
C ARG A 412 2.15 -7.44 17.78
N MET A 413 2.35 -8.67 17.33
CA MET A 413 1.67 -9.22 16.15
C MET A 413 0.20 -9.52 16.45
N PHE A 414 -0.60 -9.61 15.39
CA PHE A 414 -2.02 -9.95 15.50
C PHE A 414 -2.19 -11.41 15.87
N ASN A 415 -2.40 -11.67 17.16
CA ASN A 415 -2.37 -13.02 17.73
C ASN A 415 -3.72 -13.51 18.24
N SER A 416 -4.60 -12.60 18.66
CA SER A 416 -5.86 -12.92 19.34
C SER A 416 -6.87 -11.79 19.12
N ILE A 417 -8.11 -12.12 18.78
CA ILE A 417 -9.18 -11.12 18.63
C ILE A 417 -9.45 -10.43 19.97
N GLY A 418 -9.59 -11.20 21.05
CA GLY A 418 -9.88 -10.67 22.38
C GLY A 418 -8.76 -9.77 22.92
N ASP A 419 -7.50 -10.18 22.78
CA ASP A 419 -6.36 -9.34 23.21
C ASP A 419 -6.30 -8.06 22.36
N THR A 420 -6.61 -8.17 21.07
CA THR A 420 -6.62 -7.03 20.14
C THR A 420 -7.69 -6.01 20.51
N TRP A 421 -8.91 -6.46 20.85
CA TRP A 421 -9.97 -5.59 21.36
C TRP A 421 -9.60 -4.95 22.70
N LYS A 422 -9.04 -5.73 23.64
CA LYS A 422 -8.58 -5.22 24.93
C LYS A 422 -7.49 -4.14 24.76
N ASN A 423 -6.53 -4.38 23.87
CA ASN A 423 -5.48 -3.40 23.55
C ASN A 423 -6.06 -2.13 22.93
N CYS A 424 -7.08 -2.23 22.08
CA CYS A 424 -7.81 -1.05 21.58
C CYS A 424 -8.47 -0.23 22.69
N LEU A 425 -8.76 -0.80 23.87
CA LEU A 425 -9.39 -0.10 25.00
C LEU A 425 -8.39 0.43 26.03
N GLU A 426 -7.26 -0.26 26.21
CA GLU A 426 -6.30 0.01 27.29
C GLU A 426 -4.97 0.57 26.78
N GLY A 427 -4.61 0.29 25.52
CA GLY A 427 -3.37 0.72 24.90
C GLY A 427 -3.28 2.25 24.80
N ALA A 428 -2.10 2.79 25.10
CA ALA A 428 -1.84 4.23 25.13
C ALA A 428 -1.96 4.92 23.76
N THR A 429 -1.67 4.17 22.69
CA THR A 429 -1.65 4.66 21.31
C THR A 429 -2.40 3.75 20.34
N ASP A 430 -3.23 2.84 20.84
CA ASP A 430 -3.99 1.89 20.02
C ASP A 430 -5.46 2.27 19.99
N PHE A 431 -5.88 2.87 18.86
CA PHE A 431 -7.24 3.36 18.62
C PHE A 431 -7.84 2.78 17.34
N LYS A 432 -7.29 1.67 16.86
CA LYS A 432 -7.62 1.14 15.53
C LYS A 432 -9.05 0.61 15.46
N GLU A 433 -9.72 0.97 14.38
CA GLU A 433 -11.00 0.37 13.97
C GLU A 433 -10.73 -0.91 13.14
N LEU A 434 -11.79 -1.54 12.65
CA LEU A 434 -11.73 -2.74 11.82
C LEU A 434 -11.64 -2.41 10.33
N ILE A 435 -11.42 -3.47 9.55
CA ILE A 435 -11.39 -3.47 8.08
C ILE A 435 -12.56 -4.32 7.53
N PRO A 436 -12.98 -4.14 6.28
CA PRO A 436 -14.12 -4.88 5.71
C PRO A 436 -13.98 -6.40 5.77
N GLU A 437 -12.76 -6.93 5.81
CA GLU A 437 -12.46 -8.37 5.86
C GLU A 437 -13.08 -9.06 7.08
N PHE A 438 -13.27 -8.35 8.20
CA PHE A 438 -13.92 -8.87 9.40
C PHE A 438 -15.43 -9.15 9.22
N TYR A 439 -16.02 -8.68 8.14
CA TYR A 439 -17.44 -8.87 7.78
C TYR A 439 -17.60 -9.50 6.40
N GLY A 440 -16.48 -9.92 5.78
CA GLY A 440 -16.44 -10.62 4.51
C GLY A 440 -16.58 -12.14 4.67
N ASN A 441 -16.34 -12.87 3.58
CA ASN A 441 -16.42 -14.34 3.57
C ASN A 441 -15.05 -15.03 3.57
N ASP A 442 -13.95 -14.28 3.44
CA ASP A 442 -12.59 -14.81 3.28
C ASP A 442 -11.86 -14.78 4.62
N SER A 443 -11.79 -15.94 5.30
CA SER A 443 -11.16 -16.10 6.62
C SER A 443 -9.64 -16.25 6.57
N SER A 444 -9.02 -16.23 5.39
CA SER A 444 -7.59 -16.55 5.24
C SER A 444 -6.64 -15.65 6.03
N PHE A 445 -7.02 -14.41 6.35
CA PHE A 445 -6.19 -13.51 7.19
C PHE A 445 -6.10 -13.94 8.66
N LEU A 446 -6.96 -14.86 9.10
CA LEU A 446 -6.96 -15.41 10.45
C LEU A 446 -6.13 -16.70 10.53
N GLU A 447 -5.75 -17.28 9.39
CA GLU A 447 -5.13 -18.59 9.27
C GLU A 447 -3.70 -18.46 8.71
N ASN A 448 -2.70 -19.04 9.37
CA ASN A 448 -1.32 -19.05 8.91
C ASN A 448 -1.07 -20.20 7.92
N SER A 449 -1.85 -20.25 6.83
CA SER A 449 -1.79 -21.34 5.84
C SER A 449 -0.44 -21.44 5.14
N MET A 450 0.28 -20.31 5.01
CA MET A 450 1.63 -20.25 4.43
C MET A 450 2.75 -20.71 5.41
N LYS A 451 2.40 -21.05 6.66
CA LYS A 451 3.36 -21.45 7.70
C LYS A 451 4.49 -20.43 7.89
N LEU A 452 4.12 -19.14 7.87
CA LEU A 452 5.04 -18.04 8.07
C LEU A 452 5.70 -18.15 9.45
N ASP A 453 7.00 -17.87 9.53
CA ASP A 453 7.69 -17.69 10.81
C ASP A 453 7.41 -16.29 11.35
N LEU A 454 6.33 -16.18 12.14
CA LEU A 454 5.90 -14.93 12.78
C LEU A 454 6.52 -14.75 14.18
N GLY A 455 7.49 -15.61 14.54
CA GLY A 455 8.23 -15.54 15.79
C GLY A 455 7.55 -16.19 16.99
N LYS A 456 8.20 -16.01 18.15
CA LYS A 456 7.82 -16.61 19.44
C LYS A 456 7.60 -15.51 20.47
N ARG A 457 6.45 -15.55 21.13
CA ARG A 457 6.07 -14.63 22.21
C ARG A 457 6.90 -14.85 23.47
N GLN A 458 6.93 -13.87 24.36
CA GLN A 458 7.63 -13.96 25.65
C GLN A 458 7.18 -15.15 26.52
N ASN A 459 5.90 -15.53 26.44
CA ASN A 459 5.36 -16.72 27.13
C ASN A 459 5.76 -18.05 26.48
N GLY A 460 6.52 -18.00 25.39
CA GLY A 460 7.01 -19.15 24.66
C GLY A 460 6.06 -19.71 23.60
N ALA A 461 4.86 -19.15 23.44
CA ALA A 461 3.94 -19.55 22.37
C ALA A 461 4.43 -19.04 21.01
N LEU A 462 4.33 -19.90 19.98
CA LEU A 462 4.56 -19.48 18.59
C LEU A 462 3.37 -18.67 18.08
N VAL A 463 3.65 -17.70 17.21
CA VAL A 463 2.60 -16.96 16.51
C VAL A 463 2.16 -17.77 15.28
N GLY A 464 0.96 -18.35 15.36
CA GLY A 464 0.35 -19.16 14.31
C GLY A 464 -0.97 -18.55 13.82
N ASP A 465 -2.03 -19.35 13.80
CA ASP A 465 -3.41 -18.87 13.56
C ASP A 465 -3.82 -17.87 14.64
N VAL A 466 -4.75 -16.97 14.30
CA VAL A 466 -5.31 -16.00 15.24
C VAL A 466 -6.21 -16.72 16.23
N LEU A 467 -6.01 -16.47 17.53
CA LEU A 467 -6.89 -16.99 18.57
C LEU A 467 -8.26 -16.30 18.49
N LEU A 468 -9.28 -17.13 18.32
CA LEU A 468 -10.67 -16.71 18.20
C LEU A 468 -11.36 -16.67 19.57
N PRO A 469 -12.43 -15.87 19.72
CA PRO A 469 -13.23 -15.87 20.94
C PRO A 469 -13.92 -17.23 21.18
N PRO A 470 -14.24 -17.59 22.43
CA PRO A 470 -14.77 -18.93 22.75
C PRO A 470 -16.11 -19.27 22.09
N TRP A 471 -16.88 -18.25 21.67
CA TRP A 471 -18.14 -18.43 20.96
C TRP A 471 -17.97 -18.76 19.47
N ALA A 472 -16.77 -18.70 18.92
CA ALA A 472 -16.48 -19.06 17.53
C ALA A 472 -15.82 -20.44 17.45
N SER A 473 -16.37 -21.35 16.64
CA SER A 473 -15.79 -22.69 16.45
C SER A 473 -14.55 -22.67 15.55
N ASP A 474 -14.55 -21.80 14.55
CA ASP A 474 -13.49 -21.62 13.57
C ASP A 474 -13.58 -20.22 12.94
N ALA A 475 -12.65 -19.90 12.04
CA ALA A 475 -12.51 -18.58 11.46
C ALA A 475 -13.69 -18.21 10.53
N ARG A 476 -14.39 -19.18 9.94
CA ARG A 476 -15.57 -18.92 9.10
C ARG A 476 -16.80 -18.65 9.95
N ASP A 477 -17.01 -19.44 11.00
CA ASP A 477 -18.06 -19.21 12.00
C ASP A 477 -17.88 -17.85 12.68
N PHE A 478 -16.63 -17.47 13.00
CA PHE A 478 -16.30 -16.13 13.50
C PHE A 478 -16.79 -15.01 12.55
N LEU A 479 -16.43 -15.07 11.27
CA LEU A 479 -16.85 -14.06 10.28
C LEU A 479 -18.36 -14.04 10.06
N GLN A 480 -19.00 -15.21 10.03
CA GLN A 480 -20.45 -15.31 9.88
C GLN A 480 -21.17 -14.62 11.04
N LYS A 481 -20.73 -14.85 12.29
CA LYS A 481 -21.28 -14.18 13.48
C LYS A 481 -21.00 -12.68 13.50
N HIS A 482 -19.81 -12.24 13.07
CA HIS A 482 -19.52 -10.81 12.90
C HIS A 482 -20.45 -10.16 11.87
N LYS A 483 -20.71 -10.83 10.75
CA LYS A 483 -21.65 -10.37 9.72
C LYS A 483 -23.08 -10.28 10.24
N GLU A 484 -23.54 -11.29 10.97
CA GLU A 484 -24.85 -11.27 11.64
C GLU A 484 -24.96 -10.14 12.67
N ALA A 485 -23.90 -9.89 13.44
CA ALA A 485 -23.85 -8.77 14.38
C ALA A 485 -23.93 -7.42 13.65
N LEU A 486 -23.17 -7.23 12.57
CA LEU A 486 -23.19 -6.00 11.77
C LEU A 486 -24.57 -5.73 11.15
N GLU A 487 -25.26 -6.77 10.68
CA GLU A 487 -26.59 -6.67 10.06
C GLU A 487 -27.74 -6.80 11.09
N SER A 488 -27.42 -6.77 12.39
CA SER A 488 -28.43 -6.86 13.45
C SER A 488 -29.27 -5.59 13.57
N PRO A 489 -30.52 -5.68 14.08
CA PRO A 489 -31.37 -4.51 14.31
C PRO A 489 -30.70 -3.46 15.21
N PHE A 490 -29.98 -3.89 16.25
CA PHE A 490 -29.25 -2.99 17.13
C PHE A 490 -28.26 -2.13 16.33
N VAL A 491 -27.45 -2.74 15.46
CA VAL A 491 -26.50 -1.96 14.66
C VAL A 491 -27.22 -1.08 13.65
N SER A 492 -28.26 -1.56 12.97
CA SER A 492 -29.02 -0.74 12.03
C SER A 492 -29.63 0.52 12.67
N GLU A 493 -30.03 0.46 13.93
CA GLU A 493 -30.56 1.61 14.69
C GLU A 493 -29.48 2.61 15.14
N HIS A 494 -28.22 2.18 15.23
CA HIS A 494 -27.11 2.97 15.83
C HIS A 494 -25.95 3.28 14.87
N LEU A 495 -25.92 2.68 13.68
CA LEU A 495 -24.77 2.79 12.76
C LEU A 495 -24.55 4.23 12.27
N ASN A 496 -25.61 5.01 12.13
CA ASN A 496 -25.53 6.43 11.74
C ASN A 496 -24.69 7.24 12.74
N GLU A 497 -24.69 6.89 14.02
CA GLU A 497 -23.90 7.57 15.05
C GLU A 497 -22.39 7.38 14.85
N TRP A 498 -21.97 6.19 14.39
CA TRP A 498 -20.58 5.93 14.01
C TRP A 498 -20.21 6.60 12.69
N ILE A 499 -21.15 6.61 11.73
CA ILE A 499 -20.98 7.34 10.46
C ILE A 499 -20.74 8.82 10.72
N ASP A 500 -21.43 9.44 11.70
CA ASP A 500 -21.21 10.83 12.10
C ASP A 500 -19.76 11.10 12.56
N LEU A 501 -19.14 10.15 13.25
CA LEU A 501 -17.76 10.27 13.73
C LEU A 501 -16.75 10.16 12.59
N VAL A 502 -16.97 9.23 11.65
CA VAL A 502 -15.98 8.87 10.63
C VAL A 502 -16.15 9.67 9.35
N PHE A 503 -17.39 9.84 8.87
CA PHE A 503 -17.72 10.50 7.60
C PHE A 503 -18.59 11.74 7.77
N GLY A 504 -19.23 11.93 8.92
CA GLY A 504 -20.23 12.97 9.12
C GLY A 504 -19.75 14.18 9.92
N PHE A 505 -20.71 14.86 10.55
CA PHE A 505 -20.50 16.19 11.11
C PHE A 505 -19.62 16.21 12.38
N LYS A 506 -19.47 15.07 13.08
CA LYS A 506 -18.60 14.90 14.26
C LYS A 506 -17.14 14.59 13.90
N GLN A 507 -16.78 14.62 12.62
CA GLN A 507 -15.39 14.40 12.16
C GLN A 507 -14.46 15.58 12.49
N ARG A 508 -14.99 16.82 12.47
CA ARG A 508 -14.21 18.06 12.62
C ARG A 508 -14.93 19.11 13.48
N GLY A 509 -14.21 20.18 13.83
CA GLY A 509 -14.78 21.35 14.51
C GLY A 509 -15.18 21.10 15.97
N SER A 510 -16.10 21.92 16.48
CA SER A 510 -16.60 21.84 17.86
C SER A 510 -17.28 20.50 18.16
N GLU A 511 -17.95 19.93 17.16
CA GLU A 511 -18.66 18.65 17.28
C GLU A 511 -17.69 17.48 17.46
N ALA A 512 -16.55 17.50 16.77
CA ALA A 512 -15.48 16.55 17.03
C ALA A 512 -14.90 16.69 18.45
N VAL A 513 -14.73 17.92 18.95
CA VAL A 513 -14.25 18.13 20.34
C VAL A 513 -15.28 17.59 21.34
N ALA A 514 -16.57 17.88 21.14
CA ALA A 514 -17.65 17.41 21.99
C ALA A 514 -17.75 15.88 22.00
N ALA A 515 -17.61 15.24 20.84
CA ALA A 515 -17.61 13.79 20.67
C ALA A 515 -16.26 13.12 21.03
N GLN A 516 -15.27 13.88 21.50
CA GLN A 516 -13.92 13.43 21.78
C GLN A 516 -13.26 12.72 20.58
N ASN A 517 -13.37 13.28 19.38
CA ASN A 517 -13.02 12.66 18.09
C ASN A 517 -11.95 13.45 17.31
N VAL A 518 -10.98 14.07 18.00
CA VAL A 518 -9.97 14.95 17.37
C VAL A 518 -8.64 14.22 17.19
N PHE A 519 -8.27 13.96 15.93
CA PHE A 519 -7.01 13.33 15.54
C PHE A 519 -5.90 14.34 15.28
N HIS A 520 -4.68 13.85 15.07
CA HIS A 520 -3.55 14.70 14.72
C HIS A 520 -3.84 15.52 13.45
N PRO A 521 -3.49 16.82 13.40
CA PRO A 521 -3.83 17.72 12.29
C PRO A 521 -3.37 17.22 10.90
N LEU A 522 -2.22 16.57 10.83
CA LEU A 522 -1.68 15.99 9.58
C LEU A 522 -2.57 14.90 8.96
N THR A 523 -3.50 14.32 9.71
CA THR A 523 -4.41 13.31 9.18
C THR A 523 -5.54 13.93 8.36
N TYR A 524 -5.82 15.23 8.53
CA TYR A 524 -6.93 15.90 7.88
C TYR A 524 -6.49 16.57 6.59
N GLU A 525 -7.30 16.44 5.55
CA GLU A 525 -7.17 17.27 4.34
C GLU A 525 -7.20 18.76 4.71
N GLY A 526 -6.27 19.52 4.13
CA GLY A 526 -6.05 20.93 4.41
C GLY A 526 -5.42 21.21 5.78
N GLY A 527 -5.07 20.17 6.56
CA GLY A 527 -4.46 20.33 7.88
C GLY A 527 -3.06 20.95 7.83
N VAL A 528 -2.31 20.69 6.76
CA VAL A 528 -1.05 21.38 6.45
C VAL A 528 -0.87 21.54 4.94
N ASP A 529 -0.42 22.73 4.52
CA ASP A 529 0.02 23.00 3.15
C ASP A 529 1.50 22.58 2.98
N CYS A 530 1.71 21.35 2.52
CA CYS A 530 3.05 20.82 2.25
C CYS A 530 3.79 21.58 1.14
N ASP A 531 3.09 22.25 0.23
CA ASP A 531 3.72 22.97 -0.89
C ASP A 531 4.30 24.32 -0.46
N SER A 532 3.80 24.87 0.65
CA SER A 532 4.37 26.07 1.29
C SER A 532 5.71 25.83 2.00
N ILE A 533 6.07 24.57 2.25
CA ILE A 533 7.29 24.19 3.00
C ILE A 533 8.51 24.34 2.09
N LYS A 534 9.40 25.27 2.45
CA LYS A 534 10.64 25.53 1.70
C LYS A 534 11.72 24.49 1.94
N ASP A 535 11.79 23.93 3.14
CA ASP A 535 12.78 22.92 3.48
C ASP A 535 12.34 21.55 2.94
N THR A 536 13.14 20.99 2.02
CA THR A 536 12.80 19.75 1.33
C THR A 536 12.78 18.56 2.29
N ASP A 537 13.69 18.51 3.26
CA ASP A 537 13.74 17.41 4.24
C ASP A 537 12.49 17.41 5.14
N GLN A 538 12.09 18.58 5.63
CA GLN A 538 10.86 18.76 6.38
C GLN A 538 9.63 18.37 5.55
N ARG A 539 9.57 18.79 4.29
CA ARG A 539 8.47 18.46 3.38
C ARG A 539 8.37 16.94 3.18
N ILE A 540 9.49 16.26 2.94
CA ILE A 540 9.55 14.80 2.80
C ILE A 540 9.06 14.13 4.08
N ALA A 541 9.59 14.51 5.24
CA ALA A 541 9.19 13.94 6.52
C ALA A 541 7.68 14.04 6.77
N MET A 542 7.08 15.18 6.40
CA MET A 542 5.64 15.38 6.55
C MET A 542 4.81 14.55 5.57
N LEU A 543 5.24 14.43 4.31
CA LEU A 543 4.59 13.55 3.33
C LEU A 543 4.67 12.09 3.75
N THR A 544 5.84 11.64 4.23
CA THR A 544 6.00 10.31 4.83
C THR A 544 5.03 10.11 5.99
N GLN A 545 4.90 11.09 6.89
CA GLN A 545 3.99 10.97 8.01
C GLN A 545 2.52 10.86 7.58
N ILE A 546 2.10 11.59 6.55
CA ILE A 546 0.74 11.49 5.98
C ILE A 546 0.48 10.08 5.41
N LEU A 547 1.47 9.50 4.72
CA LEU A 547 1.35 8.19 4.10
C LEU A 547 1.43 7.03 5.11
N GLU A 548 2.23 7.16 6.17
CA GLU A 548 2.48 6.06 7.13
C GLU A 548 1.55 6.06 8.34
N PHE A 549 1.03 7.22 8.77
CA PHE A 549 0.25 7.33 10.01
C PHE A 549 -1.26 7.48 9.80
N GLY A 550 -1.71 7.30 8.55
CA GLY A 550 -3.13 7.26 8.20
C GLY A 550 -3.74 8.62 7.87
N GLN A 551 -4.78 8.58 7.05
CA GLN A 551 -5.51 9.76 6.59
C GLN A 551 -6.98 9.68 7.02
N THR A 552 -7.55 10.78 7.49
CA THR A 552 -8.97 10.91 7.82
C THR A 552 -9.79 10.91 6.51
N PRO A 553 -10.92 10.18 6.40
CA PRO A 553 -11.71 10.13 5.19
C PRO A 553 -12.25 11.52 4.83
N LYS A 554 -12.63 11.71 3.56
CA LYS A 554 -13.35 12.93 3.17
C LYS A 554 -14.69 12.99 3.94
N GLN A 555 -15.02 14.16 4.47
CA GLN A 555 -16.31 14.37 5.12
C GLN A 555 -17.41 14.34 4.06
N LEU A 556 -18.42 13.50 4.27
CA LEU A 556 -19.56 13.31 3.38
C LEU A 556 -20.81 14.05 3.87
N PHE A 557 -21.02 14.13 5.19
CA PHE A 557 -22.19 14.74 5.79
C PHE A 557 -21.79 15.87 6.73
N THR A 558 -22.52 16.99 6.68
CA THR A 558 -22.28 18.18 7.53
C THR A 558 -23.40 18.39 8.55
N SER A 559 -24.47 17.60 8.47
CA SER A 559 -25.54 17.47 9.45
C SER A 559 -25.51 16.07 10.07
N PRO A 560 -26.26 15.82 11.17
CA PRO A 560 -26.51 14.46 11.64
C PRO A 560 -27.01 13.56 10.50
N HIS A 561 -26.43 12.36 10.43
CA HIS A 561 -26.76 11.33 9.44
C HIS A 561 -28.14 10.71 9.64
#